data_AF-A0AA41BKL2-F1
#
_entry.id   AF-A0AA41BKL2-F1
#
_cell.length_a   1.000
_cell.length_b   1.000
_cell.length_c   1.000
_cell.angle_alpha   90.00
_cell.angle_beta   90.00
_cell.angle_gamma   90.00
#
_symmetry.space_group_name_H-M   'P 1'
#
loop_
_entity.id
_entity.type
_entity.pdbx_description
1 polymer ?
#
loop_
_entity_poly.entity_id
_entity_poly.type
_entity_poly.pdbx_seq_one_letter_code
_entity_poly.pdbx_strand_id
1 'polypeptide(L)'
;MFRKENLVRVRELGQNPILEEKPYVLYWMSMARRLAWNHSLDYSIHLSQKYKKELLIYEPLKMNYPWSSPRLHKFILDGMSYNARDAKRNGLYYAAFVETPNNP
;
A
#
# COMPACT_ATOMS: atom_id res chain seq x y z
N MET A 1 -7.18 11.65 -12.00
CA MET A 1 -7.89 10.59 -12.78
C MET A 1 -6.84 9.71 -13.43
N PHE A 2 -6.85 8.40 -13.17
CA PHE A 2 -5.86 7.47 -13.75
C PHE A 2 -6.12 7.34 -15.25
N ARG A 3 -5.14 7.75 -16.06
CA ARG A 3 -5.28 7.80 -17.53
C ARG A 3 -5.19 6.39 -18.12
N LYS A 4 -5.91 6.16 -19.22
CA LYS A 4 -5.94 4.86 -19.90
C LYS A 4 -4.53 4.42 -20.35
N GLU A 5 -3.69 5.36 -20.76
CA GLU A 5 -2.30 5.07 -21.16
C GLU A 5 -1.49 4.41 -20.02
N ASN A 6 -1.79 4.70 -18.76
CA ASN A 6 -1.08 4.13 -17.61
C ASN A 6 -1.46 2.68 -17.31
N LEU A 7 -2.51 2.14 -17.93
CA LEU A 7 -2.86 0.72 -17.78
C LEU A 7 -1.75 -0.22 -18.28
N VAL A 8 -0.86 0.26 -19.15
CA VAL A 8 0.34 -0.50 -19.57
C VAL A 8 1.25 -0.88 -18.40
N ARG A 9 1.14 -0.20 -17.25
CA ARG A 9 1.91 -0.46 -16.02
C ARG A 9 1.26 -1.50 -15.11
N VAL A 10 0.02 -1.87 -15.38
CA VAL A 10 -0.76 -2.79 -14.55
C VAL A 10 -0.68 -4.20 -15.14
N ARG A 11 -0.53 -5.19 -14.27
CA ARG A 11 -0.61 -6.61 -14.61
C ARG A 11 -1.55 -7.28 -13.64
N GLU A 12 -2.50 -8.05 -14.17
CA GLU A 12 -3.36 -8.90 -13.36
C GLU A 12 -2.58 -10.19 -13.05
N LEU A 13 -2.50 -10.55 -11.76
CA LEU A 13 -1.77 -11.73 -11.30
C LEU A 13 -2.62 -13.03 -11.35
N GLY A 14 -3.90 -12.93 -11.72
CA GLY A 14 -4.83 -14.05 -11.82
C GLY A 14 -6.22 -13.61 -12.24
N GLN A 15 -7.15 -14.56 -12.41
CA GLN A 15 -8.52 -14.32 -12.88
C GLN A 15 -9.57 -14.35 -11.75
N ASN A 16 -9.18 -13.95 -10.54
CA ASN A 16 -10.14 -13.91 -9.45
C ASN A 16 -11.15 -12.79 -9.70
N PRO A 17 -12.46 -13.06 -9.55
CA PRO A 17 -13.47 -12.04 -9.71
C PRO A 17 -13.27 -10.96 -8.63
N ILE A 18 -13.70 -9.75 -8.94
CA ILE A 18 -13.79 -8.70 -7.93
C ILE A 18 -14.93 -9.08 -6.99
N LEU A 19 -14.60 -9.18 -5.72
CA LEU A 19 -15.56 -9.49 -4.66
C LEU A 19 -16.38 -8.23 -4.36
N GLU A 20 -17.54 -8.08 -5.02
CA GLU A 20 -18.40 -6.91 -4.91
C GLU A 20 -18.91 -6.68 -3.48
N GLU A 21 -19.11 -7.75 -2.71
CA GLU A 21 -19.59 -7.72 -1.32
C GLU A 21 -18.57 -7.18 -0.32
N LYS A 22 -17.28 -7.12 -0.68
CA LYS A 22 -16.24 -6.62 0.23
C LYS A 22 -16.20 -5.09 0.25
N PRO A 23 -16.01 -4.45 1.41
CA PRO A 23 -16.23 -3.00 1.53
C PRO A 23 -15.05 -2.13 1.04
N TYR A 24 -13.88 -2.72 0.80
CA TYR A 24 -12.65 -1.95 0.50
C TYR A 24 -11.84 -2.51 -0.66
N VAL A 25 -10.99 -1.63 -1.21
CA VAL A 25 -9.83 -1.95 -2.03
C VAL A 25 -8.60 -1.88 -1.13
N LEU A 26 -7.79 -2.94 -1.11
CA LEU A 26 -6.53 -2.97 -0.35
C LEU A 26 -5.35 -2.64 -1.27
N TYR A 27 -4.65 -1.55 -0.96
CA TYR A 27 -3.34 -1.28 -1.56
C TYR A 27 -2.23 -1.81 -0.65
N TRP A 28 -1.61 -2.91 -1.08
CA TRP A 28 -0.43 -3.46 -0.40
C TRP A 28 0.84 -2.73 -0.86
N MET A 29 1.31 -1.80 -0.04
CA MET A 29 2.52 -1.01 -0.26
C MET A 29 3.77 -1.78 0.22
N SER A 30 4.51 -2.38 -0.72
CA SER A 30 5.72 -3.16 -0.40
C SER A 30 7.02 -2.44 -0.79
N MET A 31 7.16 -2.05 -2.06
CA MET A 31 8.40 -1.50 -2.62
C MET A 31 8.39 0.04 -2.71
N ALA A 32 7.39 0.60 -3.40
CA ALA A 32 7.24 2.05 -3.54
C ALA A 32 6.59 2.65 -2.28
N ARG A 33 7.38 2.75 -1.20
CA ARG A 33 6.94 3.16 0.14
C ARG A 33 6.74 4.67 0.29
N ARG A 34 5.85 5.25 -0.52
CA ARG A 34 5.55 6.68 -0.59
C ARG A 34 4.11 6.94 -1.01
N LEU A 35 3.51 8.02 -0.50
CA LEU A 35 2.13 8.43 -0.84
C LEU A 35 2.05 9.40 -2.02
N ALA A 36 3.17 9.97 -2.45
CA ALA A 36 3.24 10.83 -3.63
C ALA A 36 4.02 10.14 -4.75
N TRP A 37 3.67 10.46 -6.00
CA TRP A 37 4.36 9.95 -7.20
C TRP A 37 4.45 8.41 -7.22
N ASN A 38 3.31 7.77 -6.95
CA ASN A 38 3.19 6.33 -6.81
C ASN A 38 2.06 5.80 -7.70
N HIS A 39 2.43 5.24 -8.86
CA HIS A 39 1.47 4.70 -9.82
C HIS A 39 0.60 3.57 -9.27
N SER A 40 1.11 2.76 -8.35
CA SER A 40 0.32 1.71 -7.72
C SER A 40 -0.77 2.31 -6.85
N LEU A 41 -0.45 3.35 -6.07
CA LEU A 41 -1.44 4.09 -5.29
C LEU A 41 -2.45 4.81 -6.20
N ASP A 42 -2.00 5.47 -7.27
CA ASP A 42 -2.89 6.12 -8.24
C ASP A 42 -3.91 5.13 -8.83
N TYR A 43 -3.44 3.90 -9.14
CA TYR A 43 -4.31 2.85 -9.65
C TYR A 43 -5.27 2.34 -8.59
N SER A 44 -4.83 2.17 -7.34
CA SER A 44 -5.70 1.77 -6.23
C SER A 44 -6.79 2.81 -5.94
N ILE A 45 -6.48 4.11 -6.01
CA ILE A 45 -7.47 5.19 -5.93
C ILE A 45 -8.47 5.09 -7.08
N HIS A 46 -8.00 4.84 -8.30
CA HIS A 46 -8.88 4.64 -9.45
C HIS A 46 -9.84 3.46 -9.26
N LEU A 47 -9.37 2.33 -8.74
CA LEU A 47 -10.22 1.18 -8.44
C LEU A 47 -11.22 1.50 -7.32
N SER A 48 -10.78 2.14 -6.24
CA SER A 48 -11.65 2.59 -5.14
C SER A 48 -12.79 3.47 -5.66
N GLN A 49 -12.49 4.44 -6.54
CA GLN A 49 -13.50 5.29 -7.16
C GLN A 49 -14.42 4.53 -8.11
N LYS A 50 -13.87 3.66 -8.96
CA LYS A 50 -14.62 2.85 -9.94
C LYS A 50 -15.63 1.94 -9.25
N TYR A 51 -15.22 1.27 -8.19
CA TYR A 51 -16.05 0.31 -7.44
C TYR A 51 -16.80 0.94 -6.26
N LYS A 52 -16.61 2.24 -6.00
CA LYS A 52 -17.19 2.97 -4.86
C LYS A 52 -16.91 2.32 -3.51
N LYS A 53 -15.65 1.93 -3.30
CA LYS A 53 -15.17 1.24 -2.10
C LYS A 53 -14.13 2.06 -1.37
N GLU A 54 -14.02 1.89 -0.05
CA GLU A 54 -12.96 2.54 0.72
C GLU A 54 -11.59 2.05 0.28
N LEU A 55 -10.59 2.93 0.31
CA LEU A 55 -9.20 2.55 0.03
C LEU A 55 -8.46 2.38 1.36
N LEU A 56 -7.92 1.19 1.59
CA LEU A 56 -7.03 0.89 2.71
C LEU A 56 -5.60 0.73 2.21
N ILE A 57 -4.67 1.49 2.77
CA ILE A 57 -3.24 1.38 2.45
C ILE A 57 -2.59 0.54 3.55
N TYR A 58 -1.95 -0.55 3.16
CA TYR A 58 -1.25 -1.46 4.07
C TYR A 58 0.24 -1.48 3.75
N GLU A 59 1.09 -1.12 4.71
CA GLU A 59 2.55 -1.11 4.57
C GLU A 59 3.17 -2.09 5.58
N PRO A 60 3.49 -3.34 5.16
CA PRO A 60 4.10 -4.32 6.05
C PRO A 60 5.62 -4.27 6.02
N LEU A 61 6.24 -4.36 7.19
CA LEU A 61 7.65 -4.61 7.40
C LEU A 61 7.83 -5.95 8.11
N LYS A 62 8.38 -6.93 7.39
CA LYS A 62 8.79 -8.21 7.96
C LYS A 62 10.11 -8.06 8.71
N MET A 63 10.32 -8.86 9.75
CA MET A 63 11.60 -8.95 10.45
C MET A 63 12.68 -9.60 9.58
N ASN A 64 12.30 -10.66 8.87
CA ASN A 64 13.24 -11.51 8.16
C ASN A 64 12.99 -11.44 6.65
N TYR A 65 13.79 -10.61 5.98
CA TYR A 65 13.89 -10.55 4.53
C TYR A 65 15.36 -10.62 4.10
N PRO A 66 15.66 -10.99 2.84
CA PRO A 66 17.03 -11.06 2.36
C PRO A 66 17.81 -9.77 2.66
N TRP A 67 18.99 -9.92 3.25
CA TRP A 67 19.89 -8.82 3.62
C TRP A 67 19.32 -7.83 4.65
N SER A 68 18.26 -8.21 5.36
CA SER A 68 17.73 -7.41 6.44
C SER A 68 18.80 -7.12 7.50
N SER A 69 18.78 -5.90 8.01
CA SER A 69 19.67 -5.47 9.08
C SER A 69 18.97 -4.42 9.95
N PRO A 70 19.43 -4.19 11.19
CA PRO A 70 18.88 -3.14 12.04
C PRO A 70 18.91 -1.76 11.39
N ARG A 71 19.95 -1.47 10.59
CA ARG A 71 20.06 -0.20 9.85
C ARG A 71 18.96 -0.04 8.81
N LEU A 72 18.70 -1.08 8.01
CA LEU A 72 17.65 -1.04 7.00
C LEU A 72 16.26 -0.95 7.64
N HIS A 73 16.03 -1.70 8.72
CA HIS A 73 14.79 -1.59 9.48
C HIS A 73 14.58 -0.17 10.01
N LYS A 74 15.60 0.45 10.61
CA LYS A 74 15.51 1.81 11.12
C LYS A 74 15.13 2.81 10.02
N PHE A 75 15.81 2.73 8.87
CA PHE A 75 15.50 3.58 7.71
C PHE A 75 14.04 3.41 7.24
N ILE A 76 13.58 2.17 7.16
CA ILE A 76 12.22 1.85 6.75
C ILE A 76 11.18 2.36 7.77
N LEU A 77 11.42 2.13 9.07
CA LEU A 77 10.52 2.55 10.15
C LEU A 77 10.38 4.07 10.23
N ASP A 78 11.47 4.80 10.04
CA ASP A 78 11.44 6.27 10.00
C ASP A 78 10.61 6.76 8.79
N GLY A 79 10.74 6.09 7.64
CA GLY A 79 9.89 6.32 6.46
C GLY A 79 8.41 6.01 6.71
N MET A 80 8.10 4.88 7.36
CA MET A 80 6.73 4.51 7.75
C MET A 80 6.11 5.55 8.70
N SER A 81 6.89 6.08 9.65
CA SER A 81 6.44 7.15 10.54
C SER A 81 6.12 8.44 9.77
N TYR A 82 6.88 8.76 8.72
CA TYR A 82 6.55 9.87 7.83
C TYR A 82 5.27 9.59 7.04
N ASN A 83 5.16 8.41 6.41
CA ASN A 83 3.97 8.00 5.64
C ASN A 83 2.70 8.02 6.50
N ALA A 84 2.76 7.54 7.75
CA ALA A 84 1.63 7.58 8.67
C ALA A 84 1.13 9.01 8.96
N ARG A 85 2.07 9.94 9.16
CA ARG A 85 1.74 11.37 9.38
C ARG A 85 1.15 12.00 8.12
N ASP A 86 1.74 11.73 6.97
CA ASP A 86 1.25 12.24 5.69
C ASP A 86 -0.13 11.66 5.33
N ALA A 87 -0.35 10.36 5.54
CA ALA A 87 -1.64 9.72 5.37
C ALA A 87 -2.72 10.36 6.25
N LYS A 88 -2.43 10.54 7.54
CA LYS A 88 -3.35 11.20 8.48
C LYS A 88 -3.69 12.62 8.03
N ARG A 89 -2.71 13.39 7.58
CA ARG A 89 -2.92 14.76 7.06
C ARG A 89 -3.82 14.78 5.83
N ASN A 90 -3.75 13.78 4.98
CA ASN A 90 -4.56 13.66 3.76
C ASN A 90 -5.87 12.88 3.96
N GLY A 91 -6.21 12.47 5.19
CA GLY A 91 -7.42 11.68 5.48
C GLY A 91 -7.40 10.27 4.88
N LEU A 92 -6.22 9.69 4.67
CA LEU A 92 -6.07 8.34 4.13
C LEU A 92 -6.04 7.30 5.25
N TYR A 93 -6.76 6.20 5.07
CA TYR A 93 -6.64 5.03 5.94
C TYR A 93 -5.35 4.28 5.65
N TYR A 94 -4.39 4.39 6.58
CA TYR A 94 -3.07 3.80 6.47
C TYR A 94 -2.77 2.91 7.67
N ALA A 95 -2.43 1.65 7.40
CA ALA A 95 -2.05 0.65 8.38
C ALA A 95 -0.58 0.26 8.17
N ALA A 96 0.27 0.75 9.07
CA ALA A 96 1.65 0.28 9.21
C ALA A 96 1.67 -1.00 10.04
N PHE A 97 2.13 -2.10 9.47
CA PHE A 97 2.36 -3.33 10.19
C PHE A 97 3.85 -3.60 10.30
N VAL A 98 4.32 -3.84 11.52
CA VAL A 98 5.69 -4.21 11.80
C VAL A 98 5.63 -5.57 12.47
N GLU A 99 6.20 -6.57 11.82
CA GLU A 99 6.33 -7.91 12.37
C GLU A 99 7.21 -7.84 13.62
N THR A 100 6.77 -8.51 14.67
CA THR A 100 7.54 -8.68 15.91
C THR A 100 7.44 -10.14 16.33
N PRO A 101 8.30 -10.64 17.24
CA PRO A 101 8.18 -12.03 17.70
C PRO A 101 6.82 -12.37 18.32
N ASN A 102 6.09 -11.37 18.84
CA ASN A 102 4.77 -11.53 19.44
C ASN A 102 3.61 -11.17 18.49
N ASN A 103 3.92 -10.77 17.26
CA ASN A 103 2.96 -10.37 16.22
C ASN A 103 3.53 -10.77 14.85
N PRO A 104 3.51 -12.07 14.52
CA PRO A 104 4.04 -12.60 13.27
C PRO A 104 3.19 -12.20 12.05
#